data_AF-A0A7S2XU89-F1
#
_entry.id   AF-A0A7S2XU89-F1
#
_cell.length_a   1.000
_cell.length_b   1.000
_cell.length_c   1.000
_cell.angle_alpha   90.00
_cell.angle_beta   90.00
_cell.angle_gamma   90.00
#
_symmetry.space_group_name_H-M   'P 1'
#
loop_
_entity.id
_entity.type
_entity.pdbx_description
1 polymer ?
#
loop_
_entity_poly.entity_id
_entity_poly.type
_entity_poly.pdbx_seq_one_letter_code
_entity_poly.pdbx_strand_id
1 'polypeptide(L)'
;LIQTGFDVPEPAVIKPGAQILAISSVGSKVMAEPIRSLPLVAWILYIYVVFFSDGILPGANALMLEQRTWEEVRDLSINFFLVSPLLHLPFSPVVHPMLEGIFNLLLSWAAMFAGFLSDEREDKPNLLPTLPIVAGMQFL
;
A
#
# COMPACT_ATOMS: atom_id res chain seq x y z
N LEU A 1 -24.69 33.16 -37.27
CA LEU A 1 -23.41 32.94 -36.57
C LEU A 1 -23.74 32.45 -35.16
N ILE A 2 -23.56 31.16 -34.89
CA ILE A 2 -23.75 30.58 -33.54
C ILE A 2 -22.49 30.90 -32.74
N GLN A 3 -22.63 31.57 -31.59
CA GLN A 3 -21.51 32.15 -30.82
C GLN A 3 -21.04 31.33 -29.62
N THR A 4 -21.75 30.28 -29.19
CA THR A 4 -21.31 29.40 -28.09
C THR A 4 -21.88 27.99 -28.24
N GLY A 5 -21.00 26.98 -28.18
CA GLY A 5 -21.36 25.57 -27.97
C GLY A 5 -20.86 25.13 -26.60
N PHE A 6 -21.68 24.40 -25.84
CA PHE A 6 -21.27 23.75 -24.60
C PHE A 6 -21.05 22.28 -24.91
N ASP A 7 -19.82 21.80 -24.69
CA ASP A 7 -19.53 20.36 -24.78
C ASP A 7 -20.14 19.67 -23.56
N VAL A 8 -21.15 18.84 -23.81
CA VAL A 8 -21.73 17.97 -22.78
C VAL A 8 -20.72 16.85 -22.54
N PRO A 9 -20.09 16.77 -21.34
CA PRO A 9 -19.15 15.70 -21.07
C PRO A 9 -19.92 14.37 -21.03
N GLU A 10 -19.78 13.57 -22.08
CA GLU A 10 -20.36 12.23 -22.13
C GLU A 10 -19.71 11.36 -21.05
N PRO A 11 -20.48 10.56 -20.31
CA PRO A 11 -19.92 9.61 -19.37
C PRO A 11 -19.00 8.65 -20.13
N ALA A 12 -17.73 8.58 -19.71
CA ALA A 12 -16.73 7.74 -20.36
C ALA A 12 -17.23 6.28 -20.45
N VAL A 13 -17.40 5.79 -21.68
CA VAL A 13 -17.81 4.41 -21.93
C VAL A 13 -16.70 3.49 -21.43
N ILE A 14 -16.99 2.70 -20.38
CA ILE A 14 -16.08 1.68 -19.88
C ILE A 14 -15.98 0.58 -20.95
N LYS A 15 -14.92 0.65 -21.76
CA LYS A 15 -14.67 -0.34 -22.82
C LYS A 15 -14.18 -1.64 -22.18
N PRO A 16 -14.78 -2.81 -22.48
CA PRO A 16 -14.29 -4.10 -21.98
C PRO A 16 -12.81 -4.37 -22.30
N GLY A 17 -12.33 -3.85 -23.44
CA GLY A 17 -10.92 -3.94 -23.85
C GLY A 17 -9.94 -3.10 -23.01
N ALA A 18 -10.43 -2.16 -22.20
CA ALA A 18 -9.57 -1.30 -21.37
C ALA A 18 -8.81 -2.10 -20.30
N GLN A 19 -9.41 -3.17 -19.75
CA GLN A 19 -8.77 -4.00 -18.73
C GLN A 19 -7.64 -4.85 -19.32
N ILE A 20 -7.85 -5.41 -20.52
CA ILE A 20 -6.83 -6.18 -21.24
C ILE A 20 -5.65 -5.29 -21.63
N LEU A 21 -5.94 -4.07 -22.10
CA LEU A 21 -4.93 -3.06 -22.40
C LEU A 21 -4.18 -2.60 -21.14
N ALA A 22 -4.86 -2.49 -20.00
CA ALA A 22 -4.20 -2.16 -18.73
C ALA A 22 -3.21 -3.27 -18.33
N ILE A 23 -3.61 -4.54 -18.40
CA ILE A 23 -2.75 -5.69 -18.06
C ILE A 23 -1.53 -5.78 -19.00
N SER A 24 -1.74 -5.63 -20.32
CA SER A 24 -0.63 -5.66 -21.29
C SER A 24 0.29 -4.46 -21.15
N SER A 25 -0.24 -3.30 -20.76
CA SER A 25 0.58 -2.11 -20.46
C SER A 25 1.46 -2.33 -19.24
N VAL A 26 0.99 -3.00 -18.18
CA VAL A 26 1.83 -3.34 -17.02
C VAL A 26 2.94 -4.30 -17.43
N GLY A 27 2.62 -5.34 -18.22
CA GLY A 27 3.61 -6.29 -18.72
C GLY A 27 4.72 -5.65 -19.55
N SER A 28 4.37 -4.75 -20.46
CA SER A 28 5.36 -4.00 -21.27
C SER A 28 6.24 -3.08 -20.43
N LYS A 29 5.68 -2.44 -19.39
CA LYS A 29 6.44 -1.58 -18.47
C LYS A 29 7.39 -2.35 -17.56
N VAL A 30 7.01 -3.56 -17.12
CA VAL A 30 7.90 -4.47 -16.38
C VAL A 30 9.09 -4.90 -17.25
N MET A 31 8.85 -5.18 -18.54
CA MET A 31 9.92 -5.55 -19.48
C MET A 31 10.85 -4.37 -19.82
N ALA A 32 10.33 -3.15 -19.84
CA ALA A 32 11.12 -1.94 -20.10
C ALA A 32 12.08 -1.61 -18.95
N GLU A 33 11.67 -1.85 -17.69
CA GLU A 33 12.48 -1.54 -16.50
C GLU A 33 12.46 -2.70 -15.48
N PRO A 34 13.14 -3.83 -15.76
CA PRO A 34 13.07 -5.03 -14.92
C PRO A 34 13.59 -4.78 -13.50
N ILE A 35 14.55 -3.88 -13.33
CA ILE A 35 15.10 -3.56 -12.00
C ILE A 35 14.07 -2.91 -11.07
N ARG A 36 13.09 -2.18 -11.60
CA ARG A 36 12.01 -1.57 -10.79
C ARG A 36 10.96 -2.58 -10.33
N SER A 37 10.98 -3.80 -10.85
CA SER A 37 10.13 -4.89 -10.35
C SER A 37 10.67 -5.51 -9.05
N LEU A 38 11.95 -5.28 -8.72
CA LEU A 38 12.60 -5.89 -7.56
C LEU A 38 11.88 -5.59 -6.24
N PRO A 39 11.49 -4.34 -5.91
CA PRO A 39 10.76 -4.06 -4.67
C PRO A 39 9.39 -4.72 -4.62
N LEU A 40 8.70 -4.84 -5.77
CA LEU A 40 7.42 -5.52 -5.87
C LEU A 40 7.56 -7.02 -5.60
N VAL A 41 8.55 -7.66 -6.23
CA VAL A 41 8.84 -9.08 -6.01
C VAL A 41 9.25 -9.34 -4.55
N ALA A 42 10.10 -8.48 -3.98
CA ALA A 42 10.49 -8.57 -2.57
C ALA A 42 9.28 -8.43 -1.63
N TRP A 43 8.37 -7.49 -1.92
CA TRP A 43 7.14 -7.30 -1.15
C TRP A 43 6.18 -8.49 -1.24
N ILE A 44 5.97 -9.05 -2.44
CA ILE A 44 5.16 -10.28 -2.61
C ILE A 44 5.78 -11.45 -1.85
N LEU A 45 7.10 -11.62 -1.94
CA LEU A 45 7.81 -12.67 -1.22
C LEU A 45 7.68 -12.47 0.30
N TYR A 46 7.78 -11.23 0.78
CA TYR A 46 7.58 -10.90 2.18
C TYR A 46 6.17 -11.28 2.66
N ILE A 47 5.11 -10.89 1.95
CA ILE A 47 3.73 -11.29 2.26
C ILE A 47 3.60 -12.81 2.30
N TYR A 48 4.17 -13.49 1.30
CA TYR A 48 4.13 -14.95 1.23
C TYR A 48 4.76 -15.59 2.46
N VAL A 49 5.95 -15.12 2.86
CA VAL A 49 6.66 -15.64 4.03
C VAL A 49 5.89 -15.36 5.32
N VAL A 50 5.35 -14.16 5.51
CA VAL A 50 4.67 -13.77 6.75
C VAL A 50 3.34 -14.52 6.96
N PHE A 51 2.54 -14.68 5.91
CA PHE A 51 1.18 -15.21 6.03
C PHE A 51 1.06 -16.70 5.71
N PHE A 52 1.91 -17.24 4.83
CA PHE A 52 1.70 -18.58 4.26
C PHE A 52 2.86 -19.55 4.52
N SER A 53 3.99 -19.10 5.06
CA SER A 53 5.13 -19.98 5.29
C SER A 53 5.17 -20.55 6.71
N ASP A 54 4.99 -21.86 6.80
CA ASP A 54 5.18 -22.63 8.04
C ASP A 54 6.57 -23.29 8.05
N GLY A 55 7.63 -22.49 8.20
CA GLY A 55 8.99 -23.03 8.44
C GLY A 55 10.16 -22.31 7.78
N ILE A 56 9.95 -21.28 6.96
CA ILE A 56 11.06 -20.43 6.48
C ILE A 56 11.64 -19.61 7.64
N LEU A 57 10.77 -19.10 8.52
CA LEU A 57 11.15 -18.37 9.72
C LEU A 57 10.68 -19.14 10.97
N PRO A 58 11.44 -19.09 12.07
CA PRO A 58 10.99 -19.66 13.33
C PRO A 58 9.79 -18.87 13.86
N GLY A 59 8.65 -19.52 14.04
CA GLY A 59 7.42 -18.92 14.54
C GLY A 59 6.17 -19.48 13.88
N ALA A 60 4.99 -19.14 14.41
CA ALA A 60 3.72 -19.37 13.74
C ALA A 60 3.53 -18.33 12.63
N ASN A 61 2.87 -18.71 11.52
CA ASN A 61 2.46 -17.75 10.51
C ASN A 61 1.46 -16.73 11.10
N ALA A 62 1.29 -15.59 10.43
CA ALA A 62 0.40 -14.53 10.91
C ALA A 62 -1.07 -14.98 11.04
N LEU A 63 -1.50 -15.96 10.24
CA LEU A 63 -2.87 -16.49 10.25
C LEU A 63 -3.15 -17.40 11.46
N MET A 64 -2.11 -17.90 12.12
CA MET A 64 -2.18 -18.78 13.29
C MET A 64 -1.97 -18.04 14.62
N LEU A 65 -1.86 -16.71 14.58
CA LEU A 65 -1.72 -15.89 15.80
C LEU A 65 -2.98 -15.95 16.67
N GLU A 66 -2.78 -15.80 17.97
CA GLU A 66 -3.87 -15.73 18.93
C GLU A 66 -4.75 -14.48 18.66
N GLN A 67 -6.05 -14.61 18.91
CA GLN A 67 -7.02 -13.51 18.78
C GLN A 67 -6.59 -12.27 19.58
N ARG A 68 -6.02 -12.47 20.78
CA ARG A 68 -5.49 -11.40 21.61
C ARG A 68 -4.44 -10.56 20.88
N THR A 69 -3.53 -11.20 20.15
CA THR A 69 -2.48 -10.51 19.39
C THR A 69 -3.08 -9.63 18.30
N TRP A 70 -4.14 -10.08 17.64
CA TRP A 70 -4.87 -9.28 16.65
C TRP A 70 -5.55 -8.05 17.25
N GLU A 71 -6.10 -8.19 18.47
CA GLU A 71 -6.66 -7.07 19.21
C GLU A 71 -5.57 -6.06 19.59
N GLU A 72 -4.42 -6.52 20.07
CA GLU A 72 -3.27 -5.66 20.38
C GLU A 72 -2.78 -4.91 19.12
N VAL A 73 -2.63 -5.58 17.98
CA VAL A 73 -2.22 -4.96 16.71
C VAL A 73 -3.25 -3.93 16.23
N ARG A 74 -4.54 -4.23 16.31
CA ARG A 74 -5.62 -3.31 15.95
C ARG A 74 -5.58 -2.07 16.84
N ASP A 75 -5.45 -2.25 18.15
CA ASP A 75 -5.49 -1.17 19.14
C ASP A 75 -4.28 -0.24 18.98
N LEU A 76 -3.09 -0.80 18.74
CA LEU A 76 -1.89 -0.05 18.35
C LEU A 76 -2.09 0.74 17.05
N SER A 77 -2.74 0.13 16.05
CA SER A 77 -3.02 0.75 14.75
C SER A 77 -3.98 1.94 14.85
N ILE A 78 -5.04 1.83 15.68
CA ILE A 78 -6.01 2.92 15.89
C ILE A 78 -5.34 4.10 16.60
N ASN A 79 -4.43 3.82 17.54
CA ASN A 79 -3.69 4.82 18.30
C ASN A 79 -2.51 5.42 17.52
N PHE A 80 -2.22 4.95 16.30
CA PHE A 80 -1.15 5.49 15.47
C PHE A 80 -1.45 6.91 14.99
N PHE A 81 -0.57 7.84 15.34
CA PHE A 81 -0.51 9.22 14.84
C PHE A 81 -1.87 9.93 14.77
N LEU A 82 -2.44 10.10 13.56
CA LEU A 82 -3.72 10.77 13.31
C LEU A 82 -4.80 9.82 12.77
N VAL A 83 -4.62 8.50 12.88
CA VAL A 83 -5.58 7.52 12.35
C VAL A 83 -6.94 7.64 13.02
N SER A 84 -7.00 7.58 14.35
CA SER A 84 -8.24 7.77 15.12
C SER A 84 -8.96 9.09 14.79
N PRO A 85 -8.31 10.28 14.85
CA PRO A 85 -9.00 11.54 14.55
C PRO A 85 -9.40 11.67 13.06
N LEU A 86 -8.63 11.14 12.12
CA LEU A 86 -8.99 11.16 10.69
C LEU A 86 -10.25 10.32 10.40
N LEU A 87 -10.38 9.19 11.08
CA LEU A 87 -11.51 8.27 10.93
C LEU A 87 -12.68 8.58 11.88
N HIS A 88 -12.55 9.59 12.73
CA HIS A 88 -13.52 9.93 13.78
C HIS A 88 -13.83 8.75 14.73
N LEU A 89 -12.83 7.91 15.00
CA LEU A 89 -12.93 6.76 15.89
C LEU A 89 -12.43 7.11 17.30
N PRO A 90 -12.99 6.51 18.37
CA PRO A 90 -12.43 6.65 19.71
C PRO A 90 -11.03 6.03 19.79
N PHE A 91 -10.16 6.60 20.62
CA PHE A 91 -8.86 6.01 20.93
C PHE A 91 -9.03 4.67 21.66
N SER A 92 -8.14 3.73 21.35
CA SER A 92 -8.10 2.44 22.02
C SER A 92 -7.41 2.55 23.39
N PRO A 93 -7.71 1.67 24.37
CA PRO A 93 -6.96 1.60 25.62
C PRO A 93 -5.45 1.45 25.38
N VAL A 94 -4.64 2.07 26.24
CA VAL A 94 -3.18 1.95 26.18
C VAL A 94 -2.78 0.51 26.47
N VAL A 95 -2.09 -0.13 25.53
CA VAL A 95 -1.67 -1.55 25.67
C VAL A 95 -0.36 -1.62 26.47
N HIS A 96 0.71 -1.05 25.92
CA HIS A 96 2.00 -0.95 26.59
C HIS A 96 2.79 0.24 26.02
N PRO A 97 3.24 1.22 26.83
CA PRO A 97 3.84 2.45 26.32
C PRO A 97 5.04 2.26 25.38
N MET A 98 5.88 1.25 25.65
CA MET A 98 7.02 0.93 24.78
C MET A 98 6.58 0.34 23.43
N LEU A 99 5.51 -0.46 23.41
CA LEU A 99 5.02 -1.06 22.16
C LEU A 99 4.41 0.02 21.27
N GLU A 100 3.65 0.95 21.85
CA GLU A 100 3.13 2.11 21.13
C GLU A 100 4.25 2.98 20.56
N GLY A 101 5.31 3.23 21.33
CA GLY A 101 6.47 3.97 20.85
C GLY A 101 7.18 3.29 19.67
N ILE A 102 7.44 1.98 19.77
CA ILE A 102 8.08 1.20 18.70
C ILE A 102 7.19 1.12 17.47
N PHE A 103 5.89 0.89 17.65
CA PHE A 103 4.92 0.80 16.57
C PHE A 103 4.80 2.13 15.82
N ASN A 104 4.68 3.25 16.55
CA ASN A 104 4.67 4.58 15.97
C ASN A 104 5.96 4.90 15.22
N LEU A 105 7.12 4.52 15.74
CA LEU A 105 8.41 4.70 15.07
C LEU A 105 8.48 3.89 13.78
N LEU A 106 8.11 2.61 13.81
CA LEU A 106 8.16 1.71 12.67
C LEU A 106 7.27 2.21 11.53
N LEU A 107 6.02 2.57 11.83
CA LEU A 107 5.09 3.09 10.83
C LEU A 107 5.49 4.49 10.33
N SER A 108 6.04 5.35 11.20
CA SER A 108 6.58 6.65 10.75
C SER A 108 7.78 6.46 9.81
N TRP A 109 8.63 5.47 10.09
CA TRP A 109 9.75 5.10 9.22
C TRP A 109 9.27 4.56 7.88
N ALA A 110 8.27 3.67 7.88
CA ALA A 110 7.60 3.23 6.66
C ALA A 110 7.01 4.42 5.88
N ALA A 111 6.39 5.39 6.56
CA ALA A 111 5.75 6.54 5.94
C ALA A 111 6.74 7.46 5.24
N MET A 112 8.02 7.48 5.64
CA MET A 112 9.06 8.21 4.90
C MET A 112 9.25 7.69 3.46
N PHE A 113 8.96 6.40 3.22
CA PHE A 113 8.99 5.83 1.87
C PHE A 113 7.80 6.28 1.01
N ALA A 114 6.79 6.95 1.57
CA ALA A 114 5.73 7.58 0.79
C ALA A 114 6.24 8.68 -0.15
N GLY A 115 7.40 9.27 0.14
CA GLY A 115 8.07 10.21 -0.77
C GLY A 115 8.38 9.62 -2.15
N PHE A 116 8.55 8.29 -2.26
CA PHE A 116 8.74 7.61 -3.55
C PHE A 116 7.49 7.63 -4.45
N LEU A 117 6.31 7.99 -3.91
CA LEU A 117 5.10 8.21 -4.72
C LEU A 117 5.13 9.55 -5.45
N SER A 118 5.88 10.52 -4.94
CA SER A 118 5.99 11.86 -5.54
C SER A 118 7.15 11.97 -6.53
N ASP A 119 7.96 10.92 -6.73
CA ASP A 119 9.08 10.93 -7.66
C ASP A 119 8.58 10.73 -9.10
N GLU A 120 7.97 11.77 -9.66
CA GLU A 120 7.66 11.89 -11.09
C GLU A 120 8.67 12.83 -11.75
N ARG A 121 9.80 12.28 -12.18
CA ARG A 121 10.77 13.02 -12.98
C ARG A 121 10.29 13.09 -14.42
N GLU A 122 10.26 14.30 -15.00
CA GLU A 122 9.88 14.51 -16.41
C GLU A 122 10.77 13.69 -17.37
N ASP A 123 12.04 13.53 -17.02
CA ASP A 123 13.04 12.77 -17.77
C ASP A 123 12.98 11.25 -17.53
N LYS A 124 12.33 10.79 -16.45
CA LYS A 124 12.17 9.37 -16.10
C LYS A 124 10.84 9.13 -15.37
N PRO A 125 9.69 9.18 -16.08
CA PRO A 125 8.39 8.98 -15.46
C PRO A 125 8.32 7.62 -14.77
N ASN A 126 7.59 7.54 -13.66
CA ASN A 126 7.46 6.29 -12.93
C ASN A 126 6.52 5.35 -13.69
N LEU A 127 7.11 4.44 -14.49
CA LEU A 127 6.34 3.56 -15.37
C LEU A 127 5.53 2.54 -14.55
N LEU A 128 6.08 2.05 -13.44
CA LEU A 128 5.39 1.12 -12.56
C LEU A 128 4.63 1.87 -11.46
N PRO A 129 3.37 1.49 -11.17
CA PRO A 129 2.66 2.03 -10.02
C PRO A 129 3.38 1.55 -8.75
N THR A 130 4.13 2.45 -8.10
CA THR A 130 4.79 2.21 -6.80
C THR A 130 3.79 2.28 -5.64
N LEU A 131 2.59 2.80 -5.89
CA LEU A 131 1.53 2.96 -4.89
C LEU A 131 1.19 1.69 -4.11
N PRO A 132 0.98 0.51 -4.73
CA PRO A 132 0.70 -0.71 -3.99
C PRO A 132 1.88 -1.15 -3.11
N ILE A 133 3.11 -0.90 -3.55
CA ILE A 133 4.34 -1.29 -2.83
C ILE A 133 4.49 -0.39 -1.60
N VAL A 134 4.40 0.92 -1.79
CA VAL A 134 4.52 1.90 -0.71
C VAL A 134 3.38 1.75 0.29
N ALA A 135 2.14 1.60 -0.18
CA ALA A 135 0.98 1.36 0.68
C ALA A 135 1.14 0.02 1.41
N GLY A 136 1.60 -1.02 0.73
CA GLY A 136 1.90 -2.32 1.31
C GLY A 136 2.98 -2.29 2.39
N MET A 137 3.97 -1.40 2.26
CA MET A 137 4.97 -1.14 3.31
C MET A 137 4.38 -0.42 4.54
N GLN A 138 3.27 0.32 4.40
CA GLN A 138 2.63 1.00 5.53
C GLN A 138 1.77 0.08 6.40
N PHE A 139 1.31 -1.04 5.85
CA PHE A 139 0.28 -1.88 6.49
C PHE A 139 0.75 -3.30 6.80
N LEU A 140 2.07 -3.52 6.93
CA LEU A 140 2.67 -4.80 7.31
C LEU A 140 3.87 -4.68 8.26
#